data_AF-A0A3B1D8E2-F1
#
_entry.id   AF-A0A3B1D8E2-F1
#
_cell.length_a   1.000
_cell.length_b   1.000
_cell.length_c   1.000
_cell.angle_alpha   90.00
_cell.angle_beta   90.00
_cell.angle_gamma   90.00
#
_symmetry.space_group_name_H-M   'P 1'
#
loop_
_entity.id
_entity.type
_entity.pdbx_description
1 polymer ?
#
loop_
_entity_poly.entity_id
_entity_poly.type
_entity_poly.pdbx_seq_one_letter_code
_entity_poly.pdbx_strand_id
1 'polypeptide(L)'
;FLVCDLVNLLDLSVVVVAGNTLGVINHTLLTVRAAENEGIRVAGVVINHTHSPHGDIAEDTNPGVLEKLLAVPVIGVFPYLEERSKEEMDRVSGYALSVETLMA
;
A
#
# COMPACT_ATOMS: atom_id res chain seq x y z
N PHE A 1 11.23 -7.53 21.56
CA PHE A 1 10.79 -8.35 20.43
C PHE A 1 9.42 -7.87 19.97
N LEU A 2 9.43 -7.03 18.93
CA LEU A 2 8.28 -6.52 18.19
C LEU A 2 8.21 -7.20 16.82
N VAL A 3 7.19 -6.89 16.02
CA VAL A 3 7.06 -7.46 14.66
C VAL A 3 8.21 -7.00 13.74
N CYS A 4 8.70 -5.76 13.87
CA CYS A 4 9.86 -5.28 13.13
C CYS A 4 11.12 -6.11 13.43
N ASP A 5 11.33 -6.49 14.69
CA ASP A 5 12.43 -7.38 15.08
C ASP A 5 12.34 -8.74 14.36
N LEU A 6 11.13 -9.27 14.19
CA LEU A 6 10.90 -10.53 13.47
C LEU A 6 11.15 -10.38 11.96
N VAL A 7 10.71 -9.29 11.35
CA VAL A 7 10.95 -9.00 9.93
C VAL A 7 12.45 -8.95 9.65
N ASN A 8 13.20 -8.25 10.50
CA ASN A 8 14.66 -8.17 10.41
C ASN A 8 15.34 -9.52 10.66
N LEU A 9 14.89 -10.29 11.66
CA LEU A 9 15.44 -11.61 11.95
C LEU A 9 15.30 -12.58 10.77
N LEU A 10 14.22 -12.44 9.99
CA LEU A 10 13.91 -13.29 8.84
C LEU A 10 14.40 -12.70 7.50
N ASP A 11 15.04 -11.53 7.51
CA ASP A 11 15.50 -10.80 6.32
C ASP A 11 14.37 -10.60 5.28
N LEU A 12 13.19 -10.19 5.75
CA LEU A 12 12.02 -10.02 4.91
C LEU A 12 11.87 -8.57 4.42
N SER A 13 11.48 -8.42 3.16
CA SER A 13 10.91 -7.17 2.65
C SER A 13 9.42 -7.07 3.00
N VAL A 14 8.91 -5.85 3.13
CA VAL A 14 7.49 -5.59 3.45
C VAL A 14 6.80 -4.80 2.35
N VAL A 15 5.49 -5.01 2.22
CA VAL A 15 4.59 -4.15 1.45
C VAL A 15 3.69 -3.42 2.42
N VAL A 16 3.57 -2.10 2.29
CA VAL A 16 2.65 -1.30 3.11
C VAL A 16 1.31 -1.21 2.41
N VAL A 17 0.22 -1.56 3.10
CA VAL A 17 -1.14 -1.40 2.59
C VAL A 17 -1.77 -0.19 3.27
N ALA A 18 -2.08 0.84 2.47
CA ALA A 18 -2.58 2.11 2.91
C ALA A 18 -4.08 2.24 2.58
N GLY A 19 -4.94 2.31 3.59
CA GLY A 19 -6.38 2.52 3.38
C GLY A 19 -6.65 3.92 2.84
N ASN A 20 -7.29 4.04 1.67
CA ASN A 20 -7.51 5.33 1.02
C ASN A 20 -8.57 6.14 1.76
N THR A 21 -8.14 7.00 2.69
CA THR A 21 -8.96 7.88 3.51
C THR A 21 -8.23 9.19 3.80
N LEU A 22 -8.92 10.19 4.35
CA LEU A 22 -8.27 11.39 4.86
C LEU A 22 -7.21 11.04 5.93
N GLY A 23 -6.00 11.56 5.75
CA GLY A 23 -4.85 11.31 6.64
C GLY A 23 -3.90 10.21 6.18
N VAL A 24 -4.28 9.41 5.18
CA VAL A 24 -3.46 8.28 4.68
C VAL A 24 -2.06 8.72 4.22
N ILE A 25 -1.94 9.92 3.65
CA ILE A 25 -0.64 10.47 3.20
C ILE A 25 0.36 10.47 4.36
N ASN A 26 -0.01 11.05 5.49
CA ASN A 26 0.88 11.15 6.64
C ASN A 26 1.17 9.78 7.25
N HIS A 27 0.13 8.95 7.43
CA HIS A 27 0.30 7.62 7.98
C HIS A 27 1.25 6.77 7.14
N THR A 28 1.08 6.77 5.82
CA THR A 28 1.93 6.00 4.90
C THR A 28 3.37 6.50 4.95
N LEU A 29 3.60 7.81 4.89
CA LEU A 29 4.95 8.38 4.97
C LEU A 29 5.65 8.07 6.30
N LEU A 30 4.93 8.15 7.43
CA LEU A 30 5.47 7.81 8.73
C LEU A 30 5.78 6.31 8.85
N THR A 31 4.90 5.44 8.35
CA THR A 31 5.13 3.99 8.35
C THR A 31 6.33 3.59 7.50
N VAL A 32 6.43 4.13 6.28
CA VAL A 32 7.56 3.85 5.37
C VAL A 32 8.87 4.31 6.00
N ARG A 33 8.94 5.55 6.50
CA ARG A 33 10.14 6.07 7.18
C ARG A 33 10.51 5.29 8.42
N ALA A 34 9.51 4.85 9.20
CA ALA A 34 9.76 4.04 10.38
C ALA A 34 10.37 2.67 9.99
N ALA A 35 9.83 1.99 8.97
CA ALA A 35 10.39 0.74 8.49
C ALA A 35 11.82 0.92 7.96
N GLU A 36 12.07 1.96 7.15
CA GLU A 36 13.41 2.26 6.64
C GLU A 36 14.42 2.55 7.77
N ASN A 37 14.01 3.30 8.81
CA ASN A 37 14.85 3.58 9.98
C ASN A 37 15.19 2.31 10.79
N GLU A 38 14.31 1.31 10.77
CA GLU A 38 14.54 -0.01 11.37
C GLU A 38 15.35 -0.95 10.46
N GLY A 39 15.83 -0.47 9.30
CA GLY A 39 16.59 -1.28 8.33
C GLY A 39 15.73 -2.21 7.49
N ILE A 40 14.40 -2.08 7.53
CA ILE A 40 13.47 -2.94 6.79
C ILE A 40 13.28 -2.39 5.37
N ARG A 41 13.50 -3.25 4.37
CA ARG A 41 13.20 -2.92 2.97
C ARG A 41 11.69 -2.86 2.75
N VAL A 42 11.18 -1.68 2.42
CA VAL A 42 9.80 -1.52 1.92
C VAL A 42 9.82 -1.71 0.40
N ALA A 43 9.23 -2.80 -0.08
CA ALA A 43 9.19 -3.15 -1.49
C ALA A 43 8.17 -2.32 -2.29
N GLY A 44 7.18 -1.71 -1.60
CA GLY A 44 6.23 -0.81 -2.21
C GLY A 44 5.00 -0.56 -1.34
N VAL A 45 4.09 0.27 -1.86
CA VAL A 45 2.83 0.63 -1.21
C VAL A 45 1.65 0.25 -2.10
N VAL A 46 0.65 -0.43 -1.52
CA VAL A 46 -0.67 -0.61 -2.13
C VAL A 46 -1.63 0.39 -1.49
N ILE A 47 -2.37 1.14 -2.29
CA ILE A 47 -3.45 1.99 -1.81
C ILE A 47 -4.75 1.19 -1.95
N ASN A 48 -5.54 1.05 -0.90
CA ASN A 48 -6.71 0.17 -0.89
C ASN A 48 -7.97 0.95 -0.50
N HIS A 49 -9.00 0.92 -1.34
CA HIS A 49 -10.32 1.43 -0.98
C HIS A 49 -11.04 0.43 -0.08
N THR A 50 -11.17 0.76 1.20
CA THR A 50 -11.73 -0.13 2.23
C THR A 50 -13.25 -0.08 2.33
N HIS A 51 -13.87 0.89 1.67
CA HIS A 51 -15.30 1.14 1.67
C HIS A 51 -15.72 1.67 0.29
N SER A 52 -17.01 1.65 0.01
CA SER A 52 -17.55 2.21 -1.23
C SER A 52 -17.11 3.66 -1.35
N PRO A 53 -16.59 4.09 -2.52
CA PRO A 53 -16.24 5.50 -2.72
C PRO A 53 -17.45 6.39 -2.44
N HIS A 54 -17.23 7.44 -1.66
CA HIS A 54 -18.27 8.42 -1.31
C HIS A 54 -18.01 9.82 -1.89
N GLY A 55 -17.02 9.94 -2.80
CA GLY A 55 -16.68 11.19 -3.48
C GLY A 55 -15.87 12.17 -2.61
N ASP A 56 -15.09 11.67 -1.65
CA ASP A 56 -14.17 12.50 -0.87
C ASP A 56 -12.97 12.90 -1.74
N ILE A 57 -12.73 14.21 -1.85
CA ILE A 57 -11.58 14.79 -2.57
C ILE A 57 -10.26 14.18 -2.06
N ALA A 58 -10.18 13.82 -0.79
CA ALA A 58 -9.00 13.14 -0.24
C ALA A 58 -8.73 11.82 -0.97
N GLU A 59 -9.73 10.96 -1.13
CA GLU A 59 -9.58 9.66 -1.79
C GLU A 59 -9.09 9.78 -3.23
N ASP A 60 -9.58 10.79 -3.96
CA ASP A 60 -9.20 11.04 -5.35
C ASP A 60 -7.77 11.60 -5.47
N THR A 61 -7.33 12.39 -4.49
CA THR A 61 -6.03 13.09 -4.53
C THR A 61 -4.90 12.29 -3.89
N ASN A 62 -5.21 11.43 -2.91
CA ASN A 62 -4.23 10.66 -2.15
C ASN A 62 -3.25 9.86 -3.03
N PRO A 63 -3.69 9.08 -4.06
CA PRO A 63 -2.76 8.32 -4.89
C PRO A 63 -1.70 9.17 -5.57
N GLY A 64 -2.11 10.24 -6.26
CA GLY A 64 -1.17 11.11 -6.97
C GLY A 64 -0.26 11.91 -6.04
N VAL A 65 -0.67 12.16 -4.80
CA VAL A 65 0.21 12.78 -3.78
C VAL A 65 1.20 11.76 -3.23
N LEU A 66 0.75 10.54 -2.91
CA LEU A 66 1.61 9.48 -2.42
C LEU A 66 2.67 9.09 -3.45
N GLU A 67 2.32 8.96 -4.73
CA GLU A 67 3.26 8.71 -5.83
C GLU A 67 4.38 9.76 -5.92
N LYS A 68 4.08 11.03 -5.58
CA LYS A 68 5.07 12.12 -5.62
C LYS A 68 5.97 12.18 -4.39
N LEU A 69 5.48 11.73 -3.24
CA LEU A 69 6.16 11.90 -1.95
C LEU A 69 6.90 10.66 -1.48
N LEU A 70 6.49 9.47 -1.92
CA LEU A 70 7.13 8.21 -1.54
C LEU A 70 8.42 7.99 -2.36
N ALA A 71 9.46 7.53 -1.67
CA ALA A 71 10.70 7.06 -2.32
C ALA A 71 10.60 5.60 -2.80
N VAL A 72 9.53 4.91 -2.40
CA VAL A 72 9.21 3.52 -2.76
C VAL A 72 8.06 3.50 -3.77
N PRO A 73 7.98 2.48 -4.62
CA PRO A 73 6.95 2.43 -5.65
C PRO A 73 5.55 2.30 -5.06
N VAL A 74 4.59 3.00 -5.67
CA VAL A 74 3.17 2.71 -5.49
C VAL A 74 2.83 1.59 -6.47
N ILE A 75 2.48 0.42 -5.94
CA ILE A 75 2.20 -0.80 -6.70
C ILE A 75 0.88 -0.67 -7.46
N GLY A 76 -0.06 0.07 -6.88
CA GLY A 76 -1.35 0.36 -7.49
C GLY A 76 -2.42 0.75 -6.48
N VAL A 77 -3.60 1.05 -7.01
CA VAL A 77 -4.80 1.37 -6.25
C VAL A 77 -5.79 0.22 -6.38
N PHE A 78 -6.00 -0.50 -5.29
CA PHE A 78 -6.97 -1.59 -5.21
C PHE A 78 -8.37 -1.02 -4.93
N PRO A 79 -9.36 -1.30 -5.79
CA PRO A 79 -10.70 -0.75 -5.63
C PRO A 79 -11.47 -1.46 -4.52
N TYR A 80 -12.54 -0.81 -4.05
CA TYR A 80 -13.48 -1.45 -3.14
C TYR A 80 -14.27 -2.52 -3.89
N LEU A 81 -14.34 -3.72 -3.31
CA LEU A 81 -15.14 -4.83 -3.84
C LEU A 81 -16.33 -5.10 -2.93
N GLU A 82 -17.54 -5.00 -3.50
CA GLU A 82 -18.78 -5.45 -2.86
C GLU A 82 -18.81 -6.98 -2.76
N GLU A 83 -18.51 -7.67 -3.85
CA GLU A 83 -18.34 -9.12 -3.90
C GLU A 83 -16.85 -9.48 -3.74
N ARG A 84 -16.52 -10.29 -2.73
CA ARG A 84 -15.13 -10.70 -2.43
C ARG A 84 -14.88 -12.15 -2.79
N SER A 85 -15.48 -12.62 -3.89
CA SER A 85 -15.20 -13.95 -4.43
C SER A 85 -13.75 -14.03 -4.90
N LYS A 86 -13.21 -15.25 -4.93
CA LYS A 86 -11.82 -15.46 -5.34
C LYS A 86 -11.62 -15.04 -6.79
N GLU A 87 -12.57 -15.38 -7.65
CA GLU A 87 -12.56 -15.03 -9.07
C GLU A 87 -12.52 -13.51 -9.28
N GLU A 88 -13.29 -12.76 -8.49
CA GLU A 88 -13.31 -11.30 -8.53
C GLU A 88 -11.98 -10.71 -8.05
N MET A 89 -11.46 -11.20 -6.92
CA MET A 89 -10.19 -10.77 -6.36
C MET A 89 -9.01 -11.01 -7.32
N ASP A 90 -8.96 -12.20 -7.93
CA ASP A 90 -7.93 -12.58 -8.90
C ASP A 90 -8.03 -11.70 -10.16
N ARG A 91 -9.24 -11.44 -10.65
CA ARG A 91 -9.46 -10.56 -11.81
C ARG A 91 -9.01 -9.13 -11.52
N VAL A 92 -9.40 -8.58 -10.37
CA VAL A 92 -9.13 -7.19 -9.98
C VAL A 92 -7.66 -6.96 -9.71
N SER A 93 -7.03 -7.84 -8.93
CA SER A 93 -5.61 -7.74 -8.64
C SER A 93 -4.74 -7.76 -9.90
N GLY A 94 -5.12 -8.54 -10.91
CA GLY A 94 -4.38 -8.66 -12.17
C GLY A 94 -4.28 -7.38 -13.01
N TYR A 95 -5.16 -6.39 -12.81
CA TYR A 95 -5.05 -5.08 -13.49
C TYR A 95 -4.84 -3.91 -12.52
N ALA A 96 -5.22 -4.04 -11.25
CA ALA A 96 -5.11 -2.97 -10.27
C ALA A 96 -3.72 -2.86 -9.64
N LEU A 97 -2.93 -3.94 -9.64
CA LEU A 97 -1.63 -4.04 -8.98
C LEU A 97 -0.52 -4.45 -9.96
N SER A 98 0.51 -3.64 -10.08
CA SER A 98 1.70 -3.93 -10.89
C SER A 98 2.75 -4.69 -10.07
N VAL A 99 2.50 -5.98 -9.84
CA VAL A 99 3.30 -6.85 -8.94
C VAL A 99 4.73 -7.04 -9.45
N GLU A 100 4.98 -6.85 -10.74
CA GLU A 100 6.32 -6.87 -11.36
C GLU A 100 7.28 -5.90 -10.66
N THR A 101 6.73 -4.81 -10.11
CA THR A 101 7.48 -3.80 -9.34
C THR A 101 8.11 -4.36 -8.06
N LEU A 102 7.60 -5.48 -7.54
CA LEU A 102 8.15 -6.14 -6.35
C LEU A 102 9.37 -7.03 -6.65
N MET A 103 9.62 -7.36 -7.92
CA MET A 103 10.71 -8.24 -8.35
C MET A 103 12.01 -7.48 -8.70
N ALA A 104 11.97 -6.14 -8.68
CA ALA A 104 13.13 -5.26 -8.84
C ALA A 104 13.83 -5.01 -7.49
#